data_AF-A0A317JQ20-F1
#
_entry.id   AF-A0A317JQ20-F1
#
_cell.length_a   1.000
_cell.length_b   1.000
_cell.length_c   1.000
_cell.angle_alpha   90.00
_cell.angle_beta   90.00
_cell.angle_gamma   90.00
#
_symmetry.space_group_name_H-M   'P 1'
#
loop_
_entity.id
_entity.type
_entity.pdbx_description
1 polymer ?
#
loop_
_entity_poly.entity_id
_entity_poly.type
_entity_poly.pdbx_seq_one_letter_code
_entity_poly.pdbx_strand_id
1 'polypeptide(L)'
;MAKAKIVPQSQNTGMMFTISFVIVAIVNALVIGLANIYFPKQVVLGTMSLTTLWAIILSASTISLLTLLVMPFLRVYEMNRKKMMSPIELMIAYFFVNVVSLWLVTRVSQVFGLGVSSFIIVLILGFILDMVQGIIMMQVDKMRTH
;
A
#
# COMPACT_ATOMS: atom_id res chain seq x y z
N MET A 1 0.97 12.30 47.68
CA MET A 1 1.21 11.21 46.70
C MET A 1 1.01 11.77 45.30
N ALA A 2 2.10 12.03 44.58
CA ALA A 2 2.02 12.49 43.20
C ALA A 2 1.53 11.31 42.33
N LYS A 3 0.36 11.48 41.70
CA LYS A 3 -0.12 10.54 40.68
C LYS A 3 0.95 10.49 39.59
N ALA A 4 1.51 9.30 39.34
CA ALA A 4 2.37 9.06 38.20
C ALA A 4 1.62 9.52 36.96
N LYS A 5 2.14 10.57 36.32
CA LYS A 5 1.64 11.09 35.06
C LYS A 5 1.85 9.94 34.07
N ILE A 6 0.77 9.26 33.68
CA ILE A 6 0.82 8.27 32.61
C ILE A 6 1.27 9.06 31.38
N VAL A 7 2.54 8.93 31.04
CA VAL A 7 3.09 9.48 29.81
C VAL A 7 2.30 8.77 28.70
N PRO A 8 1.52 9.47 27.87
CA PRO A 8 0.82 8.83 26.79
C PRO A 8 1.89 8.14 25.95
N GLN A 9 1.74 6.83 25.82
CA GLN A 9 2.64 5.94 25.10
C GLN A 9 3.12 6.66 23.85
N SER A 10 4.38 7.11 23.88
CA SER A 10 5.05 7.60 22.69
C SER A 10 5.14 6.39 21.79
N GLN A 11 4.11 6.18 20.97
CA GLN A 11 4.08 5.18 19.91
C GLN A 11 5.40 5.33 19.18
N ASN A 12 6.24 4.31 19.23
CA ASN A 12 7.49 4.32 18.50
C ASN A 12 7.14 4.46 17.01
N THR A 13 7.25 5.68 16.47
CA THR A 13 6.82 6.03 15.10
C THR A 13 7.41 5.07 14.07
N GLY A 14 8.64 4.60 14.32
CA GLY A 14 9.30 3.57 13.52
C GLY A 14 8.58 2.22 13.56
N MET A 15 8.16 1.74 14.74
CA MET A 15 7.39 0.49 14.86
C MET A 15 6.03 0.60 14.15
N MET A 16 5.37 1.76 14.22
CA MET A 16 4.10 1.97 13.54
C MET A 16 4.26 1.85 12.03
N PHE A 17 5.29 2.47 11.46
CA PHE A 17 5.61 2.38 10.04
C PHE A 17 5.88 0.93 9.62
N THR A 18 6.67 0.19 10.40
CA THR A 18 6.97 -1.23 10.11
C THR A 18 5.72 -2.10 10.13
N ILE A 19 4.84 -1.94 11.12
CA ILE A 19 3.60 -2.73 11.20
C ILE A 19 2.69 -2.42 10.00
N SER A 20 2.51 -1.13 9.68
CA SER A 20 1.74 -0.72 8.51
C SER A 20 2.34 -1.28 7.22
N PHE A 21 3.66 -1.30 7.09
CA PHE A 21 4.34 -1.90 5.94
C PHE A 21 4.02 -3.39 5.79
N VAL A 22 4.19 -4.17 6.85
CA VAL A 22 3.94 -5.61 6.82
C VAL A 22 2.47 -5.90 6.47
N ILE A 23 1.52 -5.19 7.09
CA ILE A 23 0.09 -5.38 6.85
C ILE A 23 -0.25 -5.03 5.40
N VAL A 24 0.18 -3.87 4.91
CA VAL A 24 -0.10 -3.41 3.54
C VAL A 24 0.57 -4.33 2.52
N ALA A 25 1.79 -4.83 2.79
CA ALA A 25 2.48 -5.81 1.93
C ALA A 25 1.73 -7.14 1.84
N ILE A 26 1.22 -7.65 2.96
CA ILE A 26 0.40 -8.88 2.95
C ILE A 26 -0.89 -8.65 2.16
N VAL A 27 -1.58 -7.53 2.37
CA VAL A 27 -2.79 -7.17 1.63
C VAL A 27 -2.51 -7.09 0.13
N ASN A 28 -1.44 -6.40 -0.26
CA ASN A 28 -1.05 -6.28 -1.67
C ASN A 28 -0.71 -7.64 -2.28
N ALA A 29 0.03 -8.48 -1.55
CA ALA A 29 0.39 -9.82 -1.98
C ALA A 29 -0.86 -10.69 -2.22
N LEU A 30 -1.84 -10.61 -1.31
CA LEU A 30 -3.11 -11.31 -1.45
C LEU A 30 -3.90 -10.82 -2.66
N VAL A 31 -4.07 -9.50 -2.82
CA VAL A 31 -4.81 -8.93 -3.95
C VAL A 31 -4.15 -9.28 -5.29
N ILE A 32 -2.83 -9.13 -5.40
CA ILE A 32 -2.08 -9.44 -6.63
C ILE A 32 -2.11 -10.95 -6.93
N GLY A 33 -1.93 -11.79 -5.90
CA GLY A 33 -2.00 -13.24 -6.04
C GLY A 33 -3.39 -13.70 -6.51
N LEU A 34 -4.45 -13.18 -5.90
CA LEU A 34 -5.83 -13.47 -6.34
C LEU A 34 -6.09 -12.97 -7.76
N ALA A 35 -5.61 -11.77 -8.10
CA ALA A 35 -5.77 -11.23 -9.45
C ALA A 35 -5.11 -12.11 -10.52
N ASN A 36 -3.93 -12.68 -10.23
CA ASN A 36 -3.28 -13.63 -11.14
C ASN A 36 -4.05 -14.96 -11.25
N ILE A 37 -4.59 -15.48 -10.15
CA ILE A 37 -5.38 -16.73 -10.15
C ILE A 37 -6.67 -16.57 -10.98
N TYR A 38 -7.42 -15.50 -10.75
CA TYR A 38 -8.70 -15.29 -11.43
C TYR A 38 -8.56 -14.71 -12.84
N PHE A 39 -7.51 -13.90 -13.09
CA PHE A 39 -7.30 -13.21 -14.37
C PHE A 39 -5.86 -13.38 -14.91
N PRO A 40 -5.39 -14.62 -15.14
CA PRO A 40 -3.99 -14.88 -15.53
C PRO A 40 -3.62 -14.30 -16.89
N LYS A 41 -4.60 -14.06 -17.77
CA LYS A 41 -4.39 -13.38 -19.06
C LYS A 41 -4.17 -11.87 -18.92
N GLN A 42 -4.59 -11.29 -17.81
CA GLN A 42 -4.53 -9.85 -17.56
C GLN A 42 -3.45 -9.48 -16.56
N VAL A 43 -3.18 -10.35 -15.58
CA VAL A 43 -2.17 -10.17 -14.54
C VAL A 43 -1.25 -11.38 -14.58
N VAL A 44 -0.03 -11.19 -15.04
CA VAL A 44 0.97 -12.24 -15.20
C VAL A 44 2.03 -12.08 -14.11
N LEU A 45 2.39 -13.19 -13.47
CA LEU A 45 3.36 -13.25 -12.40
C LEU A 45 4.49 -14.24 -12.70
N GLY A 46 5.71 -13.80 -12.42
CA GLY A 46 6.93 -14.57 -12.65
C GLY A 46 7.61 -14.19 -13.97
N THR A 47 8.90 -14.54 -14.04
CA THR A 47 9.72 -14.42 -15.24
C THR A 47 10.52 -15.70 -15.41
N MET A 48 11.37 -15.77 -16.44
CA MET A 48 12.31 -16.89 -16.59
C MET A 48 13.24 -17.06 -15.37
N SER A 49 13.50 -15.99 -14.62
CA SER A 49 14.42 -15.98 -13.47
C SER A 49 13.73 -15.84 -12.12
N LEU A 50 12.45 -15.45 -12.09
CA LEU A 50 11.67 -15.21 -10.87
C LEU A 50 10.48 -16.14 -10.79
N THR A 51 10.40 -16.88 -9.67
CA THR A 51 9.20 -17.67 -9.39
C THR A 51 8.01 -16.75 -9.12
N THR A 52 6.81 -17.27 -9.33
CA THR A 52 5.55 -16.56 -9.07
C THR A 52 5.48 -16.04 -7.63
N LEU A 53 5.91 -16.84 -6.64
CA LEU A 53 5.93 -16.42 -5.23
C LEU A 53 6.86 -15.21 -5.01
N TRP A 54 8.08 -15.26 -5.56
CA TRP A 54 9.03 -14.14 -5.44
C TRP A 54 8.53 -12.90 -6.14
N ALA A 55 7.88 -13.04 -7.30
CA ALA A 55 7.25 -11.92 -8.00
C ALA A 55 6.15 -11.26 -7.16
N ILE A 56 5.32 -12.05 -6.48
CA ILE A 56 4.29 -11.52 -5.56
C ILE A 56 4.95 -10.74 -4.43
N ILE A 57 5.92 -11.34 -3.74
CA ILE A 57 6.58 -10.71 -2.60
C ILE A 57 7.25 -9.40 -3.02
N LEU A 58 8.05 -9.42 -4.08
CA LEU A 58 8.78 -8.24 -4.56
C LEU A 58 7.85 -7.12 -5.02
N SER A 59 6.83 -7.44 -5.84
CA SER A 59 5.90 -6.43 -6.32
C SER A 59 5.03 -5.87 -5.20
N ALA A 60 4.47 -6.72 -4.34
CA ALA A 60 3.65 -6.30 -3.21
C ALA A 60 4.43 -5.43 -2.23
N SER A 61 5.63 -5.85 -1.83
CA SER A 61 6.49 -5.07 -0.94
C SER A 61 6.89 -3.73 -1.55
N THR A 62 7.21 -3.71 -2.84
CA THR A 62 7.58 -2.45 -3.51
C THR A 62 6.42 -1.47 -3.56
N ILE A 63 5.22 -1.95 -3.92
CA ILE A 63 4.01 -1.11 -3.91
C ILE A 63 3.74 -0.60 -2.49
N SER A 64 3.83 -1.44 -1.47
CA SER A 64 3.64 -1.01 -0.07
C SER A 64 4.64 0.04 0.39
N LEU A 65 5.92 -0.11 0.02
CA LEU A 65 6.93 0.89 0.33
C LEU A 65 6.58 2.23 -0.31
N LEU A 66 6.21 2.22 -1.59
CA LEU A 66 5.82 3.44 -2.31
C LEU A 66 4.58 4.09 -1.69
N THR A 67 3.55 3.31 -1.36
CA THR A 67 2.34 3.81 -0.71
C THR A 67 2.64 4.48 0.63
N LEU A 68 3.47 3.85 1.47
CA LEU A 68 3.80 4.41 2.78
C LEU A 68 4.78 5.58 2.70
N LEU A 69 5.66 5.59 1.70
CA LEU A 69 6.59 6.68 1.46
C LEU A 69 5.87 7.98 1.14
N VAL A 70 4.62 7.94 0.64
CA VAL A 70 3.82 9.14 0.37
C VAL A 70 3.28 9.81 1.64
N MET A 71 3.08 9.08 2.75
CA MET A 71 2.59 9.66 4.01
C MET A 71 3.34 10.93 4.48
N PRO A 72 4.68 10.96 4.57
CA PRO A 72 5.39 12.18 4.94
C PRO A 72 5.16 13.33 3.96
N PHE A 73 5.06 13.07 2.66
CA PHE A 73 4.78 14.11 1.67
C PHE A 73 3.37 14.69 1.82
N LEU A 74 2.37 13.85 2.10
CA LEU A 74 1.01 14.32 2.38
C LEU A 74 0.96 15.19 3.64
N ARG A 75 1.69 14.81 4.70
CA ARG A 75 1.78 15.64 5.91
C ARG A 75 2.42 17.00 5.66
N VAL A 76 3.51 17.05 4.89
CA VAL A 76 4.14 18.32 4.49
C VAL A 76 3.17 19.17 3.66
N TYR A 77 2.40 18.54 2.78
CA TYR A 77 1.39 19.22 1.97
C TYR A 77 0.26 19.82 2.84
N GLU A 78 -0.25 19.09 3.83
CA GLU A 78 -1.24 19.58 4.80
C GLU A 78 -0.71 20.76 5.62
N MET A 79 0.55 20.67 6.09
CA MET A 79 1.21 21.73 6.83
C MET A 79 1.31 23.02 6.00
N ASN A 80 1.68 22.91 4.72
CA ASN A 80 1.79 24.05 3.81
C ASN A 80 0.42 24.69 3.51
N ARG A 81 -0.64 23.88 3.41
CA ARG A 81 -2.02 24.34 3.18
C ARG A 81 -2.71 24.84 4.46
N LYS A 82 -2.14 24.59 5.64
CA LYS A 82 -2.76 24.82 6.97
C LYS A 82 -4.16 24.23 7.10
N LYS A 83 -4.44 23.15 6.34
CA LYS A 83 -5.75 22.50 6.27
C LYS A 83 -5.52 21.00 6.20
N MET A 84 -6.19 20.25 7.08
CA MET A 84 -6.20 18.79 7.03
C MET A 84 -6.96 18.34 5.79
N MET A 85 -6.44 17.32 5.11
CA MET A 85 -7.14 16.71 3.99
C MET A 85 -8.39 16.00 4.50
N SER A 86 -9.48 16.15 3.75
CA SER A 86 -10.67 15.36 3.96
C SER A 86 -10.40 13.87 3.65
N PRO A 87 -11.18 12.94 4.21
CA PRO A 87 -11.03 11.52 3.91
C PRO A 87 -11.07 11.20 2.41
N ILE A 88 -11.89 11.94 1.65
CA ILE A 88 -12.02 11.79 0.20
C ILE A 88 -10.73 12.24 -0.51
N GLU A 89 -10.14 13.37 -0.09
CA GLU A 89 -8.87 13.85 -0.67
C GLU A 89 -7.72 12.87 -0.41
N LEU A 90 -7.68 12.26 0.79
CA LEU A 90 -6.69 11.23 1.12
C LEU A 90 -6.88 9.96 0.28
N MET A 91 -8.12 9.48 0.16
CA MET A 91 -8.44 8.31 -0.67
C MET A 91 -8.03 8.55 -2.13
N ILE A 92 -8.35 9.72 -2.68
CA ILE A 92 -7.94 10.08 -4.05
C ILE A 92 -6.41 10.10 -4.17
N ALA A 93 -5.70 10.68 -3.19
CA ALA A 93 -4.25 10.72 -3.19
C ALA A 93 -3.64 9.30 -3.19
N TYR A 94 -4.08 8.43 -2.28
CA TYR A 94 -3.59 7.05 -2.21
C TYR A 94 -3.96 6.23 -3.44
N PHE A 95 -5.13 6.45 -4.02
CA PHE A 95 -5.51 5.84 -5.30
C PHE A 95 -4.50 6.19 -6.40
N PHE A 96 -4.15 7.46 -6.56
CA PHE A 96 -3.14 7.88 -7.53
C PHE A 96 -1.78 7.24 -7.25
N VAL A 97 -1.38 7.17 -5.98
CA VAL A 97 -0.12 6.53 -5.58
C VAL A 97 -0.13 5.05 -5.92
N ASN A 98 -1.21 4.34 -5.63
CA ASN A 98 -1.34 2.92 -5.94
C ASN A 98 -1.31 2.67 -7.46
N VAL A 99 -2.00 3.49 -8.25
CA VAL A 99 -1.96 3.44 -9.73
C VAL A 99 -0.56 3.68 -10.26
N VAL A 100 0.12 4.75 -9.81
CA VAL A 100 1.47 5.09 -10.26
C VAL A 100 2.46 4.01 -9.84
N SER A 101 2.37 3.52 -8.60
CA SER A 101 3.23 2.46 -8.08
C SER A 101 3.07 1.18 -8.89
N LEU A 102 1.83 0.75 -9.16
CA LEU A 102 1.55 -0.45 -9.94
C LEU A 102 1.98 -0.27 -11.40
N TRP A 103 1.79 0.91 -11.99
CA TRP A 103 2.27 1.21 -13.33
C TRP A 103 3.80 1.13 -13.43
N LEU A 104 4.53 1.71 -12.48
CA LEU A 104 5.99 1.67 -12.46
C LEU A 104 6.50 0.23 -12.28
N VAL A 105 5.94 -0.51 -11.31
CA VAL A 105 6.32 -1.91 -11.05
C VAL A 105 6.06 -2.79 -12.29
N THR A 106 4.94 -2.59 -12.97
CA THR A 106 4.60 -3.37 -14.19
C THR A 106 5.44 -2.98 -15.41
N ARG A 107 5.94 -1.75 -15.47
CA ARG A 107 6.89 -1.32 -16.50
C ARG A 107 8.27 -1.95 -16.35
N VAL A 108 8.66 -2.28 -15.12
CA VAL A 108 9.91 -2.97 -14.82
C VAL A 108 9.63 -4.44 -14.45
N SER A 109 8.73 -5.08 -15.21
CA SER A 109 8.30 -6.46 -14.98
C SER A 109 9.43 -7.49 -15.02
N GLN A 110 10.52 -7.20 -15.74
CA GLN A 110 11.72 -8.04 -15.76
C GLN A 110 12.38 -8.16 -14.38
N VAL A 111 12.26 -7.14 -13.54
CA VAL A 111 12.84 -7.08 -12.19
C VAL A 111 11.85 -7.53 -11.12
N PHE A 112 10.59 -7.07 -11.20
CA PHE A 112 9.58 -7.35 -10.16
C PHE A 112 8.73 -8.59 -10.46
N GLY A 113 8.76 -9.10 -11.69
CA GLY A 113 7.98 -10.24 -12.11
C GLY A 113 6.47 -10.03 -12.18
N LEU A 114 5.98 -8.78 -12.12
CA LEU A 114 4.57 -8.45 -12.29
C LEU A 114 4.35 -7.79 -13.66
N GLY A 115 3.51 -8.41 -14.48
CA GLY A 115 3.07 -7.87 -15.77
C GLY A 115 1.56 -7.68 -15.79
N VAL A 116 1.10 -6.64 -16.49
CA VAL A 116 -0.33 -6.39 -16.73
C VAL A 116 -0.60 -6.14 -18.20
N SER A 117 -1.77 -6.56 -18.67
CA SER A 117 -2.11 -6.53 -20.10
C SER A 117 -2.37 -5.12 -20.65
N SER A 118 -2.83 -4.18 -19.81
CA SER A 118 -3.12 -2.81 -20.24
C SER A 118 -3.12 -1.83 -19.08
N PHE A 119 -3.07 -0.54 -19.40
CA PHE A 119 -3.19 0.53 -18.41
C PHE A 119 -4.56 0.57 -17.72
N ILE A 120 -5.62 0.11 -18.39
CA ILE A 120 -6.95 0.00 -17.77
C ILE A 120 -6.92 -0.99 -16.61
N ILE A 121 -6.19 -2.10 -16.74
CA ILE A 121 -6.03 -3.08 -15.66
C ILE A 121 -5.22 -2.49 -14.51
N VAL A 122 -4.24 -1.63 -14.79
CA VAL A 122 -3.52 -0.87 -13.75
C VAL A 122 -4.49 -0.02 -12.93
N LEU A 123 -5.40 0.71 -13.60
CA LEU A 123 -6.38 1.56 -12.92
C LEU A 123 -7.33 0.75 -12.04
N ILE A 124 -7.86 -0.36 -12.58
CA ILE A 124 -8.78 -1.24 -11.85
C ILE A 124 -8.08 -1.87 -10.64
N LEU A 125 -6.88 -2.43 -10.82
CA LEU A 125 -6.11 -3.00 -9.70
C LEU A 125 -5.71 -1.96 -8.68
N GLY A 126 -5.28 -0.77 -9.12
CA GLY A 126 -4.94 0.34 -8.24
C GLY A 126 -6.12 0.75 -7.37
N PHE A 127 -7.33 0.79 -7.93
CA PHE A 127 -8.56 1.07 -7.19
C PHE A 127 -8.88 -0.01 -6.16
N ILE A 128 -8.79 -1.30 -6.56
CA ILE A 128 -9.03 -2.42 -5.65
C ILE A 128 -8.03 -2.40 -4.50
N LEU A 129 -6.73 -2.19 -4.81
CA LEU A 129 -5.69 -2.09 -3.79
C LEU A 129 -5.98 -0.95 -2.81
N ASP A 130 -6.31 0.24 -3.31
CA ASP A 130 -6.62 1.41 -2.48
C ASP A 130 -7.79 1.14 -1.52
N MET A 131 -8.89 0.58 -2.04
CA MET A 131 -10.05 0.23 -1.22
C MET A 131 -9.71 -0.79 -0.14
N VAL A 132 -9.04 -1.90 -0.51
CA VAL A 132 -8.73 -2.97 0.44
C VAL A 132 -7.72 -2.48 1.48
N GLN A 133 -6.68 -1.75 1.07
CA GLN A 133 -5.72 -1.14 2.00
C GLN A 133 -6.42 -0.18 2.98
N GLY A 134 -7.29 0.70 2.48
CA GLY A 134 -8.03 1.65 3.29
C GLY A 134 -8.91 0.97 4.34
N ILE A 135 -9.68 -0.05 3.94
CA ILE A 135 -10.53 -0.83 4.86
C ILE A 135 -9.69 -1.51 5.95
N ILE A 136 -8.60 -2.18 5.57
CA ILE A 136 -7.74 -2.89 6.52
C ILE A 136 -7.08 -1.91 7.49
N MET A 137 -6.58 -0.77 7.01
CA MET A 137 -5.95 0.24 7.86
C MET A 137 -6.94 0.86 8.85
N MET A 138 -8.19 1.10 8.44
CA MET A 138 -9.25 1.56 9.36
C MET A 138 -9.54 0.52 10.45
N GLN A 139 -9.55 -0.77 10.12
CA GLN A 139 -9.73 -1.83 11.12
C GLN A 139 -8.55 -1.90 12.09
N VAL A 140 -7.33 -1.78 11.58
CA VAL A 140 -6.11 -1.75 12.40
C VAL A 140 -6.12 -0.58 13.36
N ASP A 141 -6.51 0.61 12.91
CA ASP A 141 -6.61 1.79 13.77
C ASP A 141 -7.71 1.62 14.83
N LYS A 142 -8.87 1.05 14.48
CA LYS A 142 -9.94 0.75 15.44
C LYS A 142 -9.49 -0.21 16.53
N MET A 143 -8.74 -1.27 16.18
CA MET A 143 -8.20 -2.24 17.13
C MET A 143 -7.14 -1.65 18.05
N ARG A 144 -6.51 -0.53 17.68
CA ARG A 144 -5.51 0.16 18.50
C ARG A 144 -6.12 1.15 19.49
N THR A 145 -7.31 1.66 19.20
CA THR A 145 -8.03 2.62 20.05
C THR A 145 -8.90 1.97 21.13
N HIS A 146 -9.07 0.65 21.08
CA HIS A 146 -9.73 -0.18 22.09
C HIS A 146 -8.71 -0.91 22.94
#